data_AF-A0A0F9NQ12-F1
#
_entry.id   AF-A0A0F9NQ12-F1
#
_cell.length_a   1.000
_cell.length_b   1.000
_cell.length_c   1.000
_cell.angle_alpha   90.00
_cell.angle_beta   90.00
_cell.angle_gamma   90.00
#
_symmetry.space_group_name_H-M   'P 1'
#
loop_
_entity.id
_entity.type
_entity.pdbx_description
1 polymer ?
#
loop_
_entity_poly.entity_id
_entity_poly.type
_entity_poly.pdbx_seq_one_letter_code
_entity_poly.pdbx_strand_id
1 'polypeptide(L)'
;MPENGTSPKVNLSEMAWMEGSWKGEAFGGITQEIWGPPLGGSMLFSFKLVVDDSVRFYELGHIRQIDETLIYELKHFDENLKAREEK
;
A
#
# COMPACT_ATOMS: atom_id res chain seq x y z
N MET A 1 -3.26 -3.43 17.42
CA MET A 1 -4.51 -2.71 17.76
C MET A 1 -4.35 -2.15 19.17
N PRO A 2 -4.85 -0.94 19.48
CA PRO A 2 -4.89 -0.48 20.87
C PRO A 2 -5.67 -1.51 21.69
N GLU A 3 -5.30 -1.73 22.95
CA GLU A 3 -5.89 -2.75 23.83
C GLU A 3 -7.42 -2.64 24.03
N ASN A 4 -8.08 -1.59 23.51
CA ASN A 4 -9.54 -1.42 23.49
C ASN A 4 -10.05 -0.54 22.30
N GLY A 5 -9.29 -0.40 21.21
CA GLY A 5 -9.56 0.64 20.21
C GLY A 5 -10.48 0.22 19.06
N THR A 6 -11.69 0.81 18.98
CA THR A 6 -12.45 0.88 17.73
C THR A 6 -11.66 1.70 16.70
N SER A 7 -11.64 1.27 15.43
CA SER A 7 -10.99 2.04 14.37
C SER A 7 -11.52 3.48 14.32
N PRO A 8 -10.65 4.48 14.11
CA PRO A 8 -11.08 5.87 14.10
C PRO A 8 -12.09 6.13 13.00
N LYS A 9 -12.97 7.11 13.25
CA LYS A 9 -13.86 7.62 12.21
C LYS A 9 -13.05 8.50 11.25
N VAL A 10 -12.99 8.13 9.98
CA VAL A 10 -12.21 8.84 8.97
C VAL A 10 -12.79 8.58 7.57
N ASN A 11 -12.77 9.61 6.72
CA ASN A 11 -13.19 9.50 5.33
C ASN A 11 -11.96 9.27 4.43
N LEU A 12 -12.12 8.51 3.35
CA LEU A 12 -11.01 8.21 2.44
C LEU A 12 -10.40 9.48 1.82
N SER A 13 -11.17 10.55 1.64
CA SER A 13 -10.67 11.83 1.14
C SER A 13 -9.56 12.42 2.01
N GLU A 14 -9.55 12.12 3.31
CA GLU A 14 -8.50 12.55 4.25
C GLU A 14 -7.14 11.92 3.93
N MET A 15 -7.08 10.88 3.10
CA MET A 15 -5.83 10.24 2.67
C MET A 15 -5.24 10.85 1.38
N ALA A 16 -5.87 11.87 0.80
CA ALA A 16 -5.39 12.49 -0.44
C ALA A 16 -3.96 13.03 -0.35
N TRP A 17 -3.46 13.35 0.85
CA TRP A 17 -2.07 13.78 1.05
C TRP A 17 -1.02 12.71 0.70
N MET A 18 -1.40 11.44 0.63
CA MET A 18 -0.51 10.34 0.26
C MET A 18 -0.33 10.20 -1.26
N GLU A 19 -1.22 10.80 -2.07
CA GLU A 19 -1.16 10.72 -3.53
C GLU A 19 0.21 11.17 -4.05
N GLY A 20 0.79 10.38 -4.95
CA GLY A 20 2.06 10.74 -5.57
C GLY A 20 2.91 9.54 -5.96
N SER A 21 4.13 9.85 -6.38
CA SER A 21 5.18 8.89 -6.69
C SER A 21 6.37 9.15 -5.77
N TRP A 22 6.70 8.15 -4.97
CA TRP A 22 7.69 8.20 -3.92
C TRP A 22 8.86 7.30 -4.28
N LYS A 23 10.07 7.74 -3.96
CA LYS A 23 11.29 6.95 -4.10
C LYS A 23 12.14 7.18 -2.85
N GLY A 24 12.62 6.10 -2.24
CA GLY A 24 13.42 6.18 -1.03
C GLY A 24 14.42 5.04 -0.90
N GLU A 25 15.24 5.13 0.13
CA GLU A 25 16.15 4.06 0.54
C GLU A 25 15.54 3.33 1.74
N ALA A 26 15.31 2.03 1.61
CA ALA A 26 14.84 1.18 2.70
C ALA A 26 15.20 -0.29 2.40
N PHE A 27 15.23 -1.12 3.45
CA PHE A 27 15.47 -2.57 3.33
C PHE A 27 16.75 -2.96 2.56
N GLY A 28 17.78 -2.12 2.63
CA GLY A 28 19.05 -2.33 1.94
C GLY A 28 19.01 -2.04 0.43
N GLY A 29 17.98 -1.34 -0.06
CA GLY A 29 17.84 -1.02 -1.48
C GLY A 29 16.99 0.22 -1.74
N ILE A 30 16.52 0.33 -2.97
CA ILE A 30 15.67 1.42 -3.45
C ILE A 30 14.23 0.96 -3.46
N THR A 31 13.38 1.71 -2.76
CA THR A 31 11.93 1.55 -2.84
C THR A 31 11.34 2.53 -3.84
N GLN A 32 10.30 2.09 -4.55
CA GLN A 32 9.41 2.94 -5.31
C GLN A 32 7.98 2.63 -4.90
N GLU A 33 7.20 3.67 -4.65
CA GLU A 33 5.81 3.52 -4.26
C GLU A 33 4.96 4.57 -4.96
N ILE A 34 3.82 4.14 -5.50
CA ILE A 34 2.90 5.01 -6.25
C ILE A 34 1.54 4.87 -5.60
N TRP A 35 0.95 6.00 -5.26
CA TRP A 35 -0.36 6.15 -4.65
C TRP A 35 -1.24 6.98 -5.58
N GLY A 36 -2.36 6.41 -6.04
CA GLY A 36 -3.35 7.13 -6.84
C GLY A 36 -4.27 8.00 -5.97
N PRO A 37 -5.04 8.94 -6.54
CA PRO A 37 -6.04 9.70 -5.79
C PRO A 37 -7.13 8.76 -5.23
N PRO A 38 -7.81 9.14 -4.13
CA PRO A 38 -9.08 8.54 -3.75
C PRO A 38 -10.07 8.53 -4.93
N LEU A 39 -10.44 7.36 -5.41
CA LEU A 39 -11.35 7.18 -6.55
C LEU A 39 -12.17 5.89 -6.40
N GLY A 40 -13.48 5.99 -6.57
CA GLY A 40 -14.37 4.83 -6.51
C GLY A 40 -14.42 4.14 -5.14
N GLY A 41 -14.21 4.90 -4.04
CA GLY A 41 -14.20 4.35 -2.68
C GLY A 41 -12.90 3.63 -2.31
N SER A 42 -11.84 3.77 -3.11
CA SER A 42 -10.52 3.21 -2.83
C SER A 42 -9.38 4.14 -3.24
N MET A 43 -8.23 3.98 -2.62
CA MET A 43 -6.97 4.58 -3.02
C MET A 43 -6.03 3.42 -3.39
N LEU A 44 -5.72 3.27 -4.68
CA LEU A 44 -4.84 2.21 -5.20
C LEU A 44 -3.38 2.56 -4.92
N PHE A 45 -2.58 1.57 -4.56
CA PHE A 45 -1.13 1.73 -4.52
C PHE A 45 -0.38 0.53 -5.08
N SER A 46 0.85 0.80 -5.51
CA SER A 46 1.83 -0.22 -5.90
C SER A 46 3.18 0.10 -5.31
N PHE A 47 3.90 -0.92 -4.87
CA PHE A 47 5.25 -0.81 -4.32
C PHE A 47 6.22 -1.74 -5.06
N LYS A 48 7.49 -1.35 -5.12
CA LYS A 48 8.60 -2.16 -5.64
C LYS A 48 9.87 -1.93 -4.81
N LEU A 49 10.52 -3.02 -4.39
CA LEU A 49 11.87 -2.99 -3.81
C LEU A 49 12.91 -3.51 -4.81
N VAL A 50 13.99 -2.75 -4.99
CA VAL A 50 15.17 -3.12 -5.79
C VAL A 50 16.40 -3.19 -4.88
N VAL A 51 17.13 -4.31 -4.89
CA VAL A 51 18.38 -4.52 -4.15
C VAL A 51 19.39 -5.12 -5.14
N ASP A 52 20.64 -4.66 -5.10
CA ASP A 52 21.70 -5.09 -6.02
C ASP A 52 21.27 -5.03 -7.49
N ASP A 53 20.69 -3.90 -7.89
CA ASP A 53 20.14 -3.62 -9.23
C ASP A 53 19.08 -4.63 -9.73
N SER A 54 18.51 -5.44 -8.83
CA SER A 54 17.52 -6.47 -9.15
C SER A 54 16.26 -6.30 -8.31
N VAL A 55 15.11 -6.58 -8.93
CA VAL A 55 13.83 -6.56 -8.21
C VAL A 55 13.81 -7.67 -7.15
N ARG A 56 13.38 -7.33 -5.95
CA ARG A 56 13.21 -8.29 -4.84
C ARG A 56 11.77 -8.73 -4.65
N PHE A 57 10.83 -7.79 -4.72
CA PHE A 57 9.39 -8.05 -4.68
C PHE A 57 8.59 -6.79 -5.04
N TYR A 58 7.29 -7.01 -5.23
CA TYR A 58 6.28 -5.97 -5.40
C TYR A 58 5.19 -6.10 -4.36
N GLU A 59 4.48 -5.01 -4.12
CA GLU A 59 3.16 -5.05 -3.48
C GLU A 59 2.14 -4.37 -4.39
N LEU A 60 0.91 -4.87 -4.36
CA LEU A 60 -0.25 -4.20 -4.91
C LEU A 60 -1.34 -4.22 -3.85
N GLY A 61 -1.95 -3.07 -3.59
CA GLY A 61 -2.97 -2.98 -2.58
C GLY A 61 -3.77 -1.70 -2.67
N HIS A 62 -4.54 -1.47 -1.62
CA HIS A 62 -5.41 -0.31 -1.53
C HIS A 62 -5.74 0.07 -0.09
N ILE A 63 -6.12 1.33 0.08
CA ILE A 63 -6.93 1.77 1.21
C ILE A 63 -8.38 1.86 0.72
N ARG A 64 -9.33 1.25 1.44
CA ARG A 64 -10.77 1.36 1.14
C ARG A 64 -11.53 1.91 2.33
N GLN A 65 -12.63 2.59 2.05
CA GLN A 65 -13.58 2.97 3.09
C GLN A 65 -14.60 1.86 3.31
N ILE A 66 -14.78 1.47 4.58
CA ILE A 66 -15.85 0.58 5.04
C ILE A 66 -16.54 1.30 6.21
N ASP A 67 -17.83 1.58 6.06
CA ASP A 67 -18.59 2.43 6.98
C ASP A 67 -17.90 3.79 7.20
N GLU A 68 -17.64 4.16 8.45
CA GLU A 68 -16.92 5.39 8.82
C GLU A 68 -15.43 5.15 9.07
N THR A 69 -14.85 4.05 8.60
CA THR A 69 -13.42 3.75 8.82
C THR A 69 -12.71 3.26 7.57
N LEU A 70 -11.40 3.08 7.67
CA LEU A 70 -10.54 2.65 6.57
C LEU A 70 -9.98 1.24 6.83
N ILE A 71 -9.91 0.46 5.77
CA ILE A 71 -9.16 -0.80 5.73
C ILE A 71 -7.99 -0.64 4.76
N TYR A 72 -6.84 -1.20 5.12
CA TYR A 72 -5.65 -1.28 4.28
C TYR A 72 -5.37 -2.75 3.99
N GLU A 73 -5.33 -3.10 2.71
CA GLU A 73 -5.13 -4.47 2.25
C GLU A 73 -4.10 -4.47 1.13
N LEU A 74 -3.23 -5.47 1.10
CA LEU A 74 -2.22 -5.63 0.07
C LEU A 74 -1.95 -7.11 -0.18
N LYS A 75 -1.27 -7.38 -1.30
CA LYS A 75 -0.64 -8.66 -1.59
C LYS A 75 0.80 -8.44 -2.03
N HIS A 76 1.67 -9.36 -1.65
CA HIS A 76 3.04 -9.41 -2.11
C HIS A 76 3.17 -10.30 -3.34
N PHE A 77 4.03 -9.88 -4.25
CA PHE A 77 4.41 -10.64 -5.43
C PHE A 77 5.92 -10.76 -5.50
N ASP A 78 6.42 -11.93 -5.89
CA ASP A 78 7.83 -12.09 -6.22
C ASP A 78 8.23 -11.29 -7.47
N GLU A 79 9.52 -11.30 -7.82
CA GLU A 79 10.04 -10.59 -8.98
C GLU A 79 9.44 -11.04 -10.33
N ASN A 80 8.75 -12.18 -10.35
CA ASN A 80 8.07 -12.76 -11.52
C ASN A 80 6.54 -12.60 -11.44
N LEU A 81 6.04 -11.73 -10.55
CA LEU A 81 4.61 -11.49 -10.31
C LEU A 81 3.84 -12.71 -9.80
N LYS A 82 4.48 -13.65 -9.10
CA LYS A 82 3.77 -14.73 -8.40
C LYS A 82 3.38 -14.26 -7.00
N ALA A 83 2.09 -14.39 -6.68
CA ALA A 83 1.57 -14.03 -5.37
C ALA A 83 2.20 -14.89 -4.27
N ARG A 84 2.55 -14.28 -3.14
CA ARG A 84 3.15 -14.96 -1.98
C ARG A 84 2.12 -15.45 -0.97
N GLU A 85 1.01 -14.72 -0.81
CA GLU A 85 -0.04 -15.11 0.12
C GLU A 85 -0.84 -16.31 -0.41
N GLU A 86 -1.15 -17.25 0.49
CA GLU A 86 -2.13 -18.30 0.21
C GLU A 86 -3.54 -17.70 0.09
N LYS A 87 -4.43 -18.44 -0.57
CA LYS A 87 -5.84 -18.04 -0.78
C LYS A 87 -6.62 -17.96 0.51
#